data_AF-A0A1D3RQA0-F1
#
_entry.id   AF-A0A1D3RQA0-F1
#
_cell.length_a   1.000
_cell.length_b   1.000
_cell.length_c   1.000
_cell.angle_alpha   90.00
_cell.angle_beta   90.00
_cell.angle_gamma   90.00
#
_symmetry.space_group_name_H-M   'P 1'
#
loop_
_entity.id
_entity.type
_entity.pdbx_description
1 polymer ?
#
loop_
_entity_poly.entity_id
_entity_poly.type
_entity_poly.pdbx_seq_one_letter_code
_entity_poly.pdbx_strand_id
1 'polypeptide(L)'
;MVGLPEAAVKESKDRARGAIINSHFEFPMQRITINLAPADVPKEGGRFDLPIALGILAASGQIPIAELAKYECIGELSLGGELRSVNGVLPVALQAREAQRPLFLPLENSQEAALVQQAELLPAQHLTDICAHLNGFHKLDAAIPAPEATHSDSDAPDF
;
A
#
# COMPACT_ATOMS: atom_id res chain seq x y z
N MET A 1 24.21 12.65 11.03
CA MET A 1 24.65 11.79 12.14
C MET A 1 23.78 12.14 13.33
N VAL A 2 22.94 11.29 13.94
CA VAL A 2 22.69 9.84 13.84
C VAL A 2 21.23 9.61 14.23
N GLY A 3 20.53 8.71 13.52
CA GLY A 3 19.22 8.20 13.90
C GLY A 3 18.77 7.20 12.84
N LEU A 4 18.70 5.91 13.19
CA LEU A 4 18.22 4.80 12.35
C LEU A 4 16.93 5.11 11.53
N PRO A 5 15.95 5.91 12.04
CA PRO A 5 14.73 6.20 11.28
C PRO A 5 14.91 7.19 10.12
N GLU A 6 15.87 8.13 10.19
CA GLU A 6 16.06 9.14 9.14
C GLU A 6 16.63 8.54 7.85
N ALA A 7 17.51 7.53 7.99
CA ALA A 7 18.12 6.86 6.86
C ALA A 7 17.07 6.05 6.07
N ALA A 8 16.25 5.25 6.75
CA ALA A 8 15.21 4.45 6.12
C ALA A 8 14.20 5.32 5.33
N VAL A 9 13.76 6.44 5.91
CA VAL A 9 12.85 7.38 5.23
C VAL A 9 13.51 8.05 4.02
N LYS A 10 14.79 8.42 4.13
CA LYS A 10 15.54 8.99 3.01
C LYS A 10 15.68 7.98 1.87
N GLU A 11 15.99 6.73 2.19
CA GLU A 11 16.07 5.65 1.20
C GLU A 11 14.71 5.34 0.57
N SER A 12 13.63 5.36 1.36
CA SER A 12 12.25 5.25 0.85
C SER A 12 11.92 6.33 -0.16
N LYS A 13 12.32 7.57 0.12
CA LYS A 13 12.15 8.68 -0.84
C LYS A 13 12.93 8.43 -2.13
N ASP A 14 14.17 7.95 -2.04
CA ASP A 14 14.99 7.66 -3.21
C ASP A 14 14.41 6.51 -4.06
N ARG A 15 13.84 5.48 -3.41
CA ARG A 15 13.11 4.40 -4.09
C ARG A 15 11.82 4.89 -4.73
N ALA A 16 11.01 5.65 -4.00
CA ALA A 16 9.79 6.26 -4.53
C ALA A 16 10.09 7.15 -5.75
N ARG A 17 11.20 7.89 -5.74
CA ARG A 17 11.65 8.65 -6.91
C ARG A 17 11.94 7.77 -8.12
N GLY A 18 12.68 6.68 -7.94
CA GLY A 18 12.97 5.72 -9.00
C GLY A 18 11.68 5.13 -9.59
N ALA A 19 10.80 4.66 -8.71
CA ALA A 19 9.50 4.08 -9.07
C ALA A 19 8.65 5.06 -9.90
N ILE A 20 8.53 6.32 -9.46
CA ILE A 20 7.77 7.37 -10.17
C ILE A 20 8.30 7.56 -11.59
N ILE A 21 9.62 7.76 -11.73
CA ILE A 21 10.24 8.03 -13.03
C ILE A 21 10.10 6.83 -13.98
N ASN A 22 10.35 5.62 -13.47
CA ASN A 22 10.27 4.40 -14.27
C ASN A 22 8.82 3.99 -14.58
N SER A 23 7.85 4.49 -13.81
CA SER A 23 6.42 4.39 -14.11
C SER A 23 5.91 5.48 -15.08
N HIS A 24 6.81 6.22 -15.73
CA HIS A 24 6.50 7.30 -16.68
C HIS A 24 5.75 8.50 -16.07
N PHE A 25 5.84 8.70 -14.76
CA PHE A 25 5.38 9.91 -14.09
C PHE A 25 6.52 10.92 -13.91
N GLU A 26 6.15 12.18 -13.70
CA GLU A 26 7.12 13.24 -13.44
C GLU A 26 7.47 13.30 -11.95
N PHE A 27 8.76 13.27 -11.62
CA PHE A 27 9.19 13.58 -10.26
C PHE A 27 9.45 15.09 -10.14
N PRO A 28 8.75 15.84 -9.27
CA PRO A 28 8.80 17.29 -9.27
C PRO A 28 10.21 17.80 -8.94
N MET A 29 10.71 18.77 -9.73
CA MET A 29 12.03 19.39 -9.53
C MET A 29 12.08 20.43 -8.39
N GLN A 30 11.12 20.38 -7.47
CA GLN A 30 10.96 21.33 -6.38
C GLN A 30 11.37 20.71 -5.04
N ARG A 31 11.53 21.54 -4.01
CA ARG A 31 11.82 21.04 -2.66
C ARG A 31 10.60 20.31 -2.11
N ILE A 32 10.71 19.00 -1.92
CA ILE A 32 9.67 18.15 -1.32
C ILE A 32 9.96 17.99 0.18
N THR A 33 8.97 18.35 1.01
CA THR A 33 8.94 18.05 2.44
C THR A 33 7.94 16.93 2.69
N ILE A 34 8.42 15.80 3.22
CA ILE A 34 7.58 14.67 3.60
C ILE A 34 7.50 14.66 5.13
N ASN A 35 6.29 14.68 5.68
CA ASN A 35 6.08 14.52 7.11
C ASN A 35 5.50 13.14 7.38
N LEU A 36 6.16 12.36 8.25
CA LEU A 36 5.68 11.06 8.70
C LEU A 36 5.46 11.14 10.21
N ALA A 37 4.20 11.06 10.61
CA ALA A 37 3.78 11.10 12.01
C ALA A 37 3.30 9.72 12.48
N PRO A 38 3.39 9.41 13.78
CA PRO A 38 4.05 10.20 14.83
C PRO A 38 5.56 9.92 14.87
N ALA A 39 6.39 10.87 15.33
CA ALA A 39 7.86 10.80 15.19
C ALA A 39 8.53 9.75 16.09
N ASP A 40 7.86 9.37 17.17
CA ASP A 40 8.26 8.43 18.23
C ASP A 40 8.15 6.94 17.84
N VAL A 41 7.34 6.61 16.84
CA VAL A 41 7.23 5.24 16.31
C VAL A 41 8.33 4.97 15.27
N PRO A 42 9.09 3.86 15.38
CA PRO A 42 10.09 3.47 14.40
C PRO A 42 9.47 3.30 13.01
N LYS A 43 9.96 4.08 12.04
CA LYS A 43 9.55 4.02 10.62
C LYS A 43 10.53 3.16 9.85
N GLU A 44 10.59 1.89 10.24
CA GLU A 44 11.46 0.92 9.60
C GLU A 44 10.72 0.20 8.46
N GLY A 45 11.49 -0.24 7.46
CA GLY A 45 11.01 -0.95 6.27
C GLY A 45 10.62 -0.04 5.10
N GLY A 46 10.42 -0.64 3.93
CA GLY A 46 10.02 0.04 2.69
C GLY A 46 8.50 0.22 2.55
N ARG A 47 7.70 -0.19 3.53
CA ARG A 47 6.22 -0.09 3.52
C ARG A 47 5.65 1.32 3.33
N PHE A 48 6.49 2.34 3.48
CA PHE A 48 6.15 3.76 3.26
C PHE A 48 6.45 4.24 1.84
N ASP A 49 7.12 3.44 1.01
CA ASP A 49 7.50 3.82 -0.35
C ASP A 49 6.25 4.13 -1.19
N LEU A 50 5.21 3.28 -1.13
CA LEU A 50 3.95 3.52 -1.85
C LEU A 50 3.21 4.77 -1.34
N PRO A 51 2.92 4.94 -0.03
CA PRO A 51 2.32 6.17 0.49
C PRO A 51 3.11 7.44 0.11
N ILE A 52 4.44 7.39 0.15
CA ILE A 52 5.29 8.51 -0.25
C ILE A 52 5.13 8.82 -1.73
N ALA A 53 5.16 7.80 -2.60
CA ALA A 53 5.01 7.99 -4.04
C ALA A 53 3.64 8.60 -4.39
N LEU A 54 2.56 8.04 -3.84
CA LEU A 54 1.20 8.57 -4.03
C LEU A 54 1.06 10.01 -3.50
N GLY A 55 1.64 10.32 -2.35
CA GLY A 55 1.66 11.67 -1.80
C GLY A 55 2.35 12.68 -2.72
N ILE A 56 3.49 12.29 -3.32
CA ILE A 56 4.22 13.14 -4.28
C ILE A 56 3.41 13.34 -5.56
N LEU A 57 2.81 12.28 -6.10
CA LEU A 57 1.98 12.34 -7.32
C LEU A 57 0.74 13.21 -7.09
N ALA A 58 0.08 13.09 -5.94
CA ALA A 58 -1.09 13.90 -5.59
C ALA A 58 -0.71 15.37 -5.39
N ALA A 59 0.39 15.65 -4.69
CA ALA A 59 0.87 17.01 -4.46
C ALA A 59 1.34 17.71 -5.75
N SER A 60 1.80 16.93 -6.75
CA SER A 60 2.16 17.43 -8.08
C SER A 60 0.99 17.45 -9.08
N GLY A 61 -0.21 17.04 -8.66
CA GLY A 61 -1.42 17.08 -9.50
C GLY A 61 -1.53 15.98 -10.57
N GLN A 62 -0.69 14.95 -10.49
CA GLN A 62 -0.70 13.83 -11.44
C GLN A 62 -1.77 12.76 -11.12
N ILE A 63 -2.29 12.79 -9.89
CA ILE A 63 -3.46 12.03 -9.47
C ILE A 63 -4.40 12.92 -8.63
N PRO A 64 -5.71 12.69 -8.66
CA PRO A 64 -6.68 13.50 -7.92
C PRO A 64 -6.58 13.30 -6.41
N ILE A 65 -6.14 14.35 -5.70
CA ILE A 65 -5.98 14.32 -4.23
C ILE A 65 -7.28 13.99 -3.49
N ALA A 66 -8.42 14.50 -3.97
CA ALA A 66 -9.73 14.25 -3.37
C ALA A 66 -10.19 12.79 -3.53
N GLU A 67 -9.74 12.12 -4.59
CA GLU A 67 -10.02 10.70 -4.78
C GLU A 67 -9.09 9.87 -3.90
N LEU A 68 -7.78 10.15 -3.92
CA LEU A 68 -6.80 9.46 -3.07
C LEU A 68 -7.19 9.52 -1.58
N ALA A 69 -7.74 10.65 -1.12
CA ALA A 69 -8.22 10.85 0.23
C ALA A 69 -9.42 9.95 0.64
N LYS A 70 -9.87 9.01 -0.19
CA LYS A 70 -10.88 8.00 0.18
C LYS A 70 -10.27 6.66 0.55
N TYR A 71 -8.99 6.46 0.27
CA TYR A 71 -8.33 5.16 0.38
C TYR A 71 -7.28 5.16 1.50
N GLU A 72 -6.98 3.95 1.99
CA GLU A 72 -5.76 3.64 2.72
C GLU A 72 -4.75 2.98 1.78
N CYS A 73 -3.46 3.03 2.11
CA CYS A 73 -2.44 2.36 1.31
C CYS A 73 -1.27 1.84 2.15
N ILE A 74 -0.73 0.70 1.75
CA ILE A 74 0.50 0.11 2.29
C ILE A 74 1.24 -0.60 1.16
N GLY A 75 2.56 -0.55 1.16
CA GLY A 75 3.36 -1.29 0.18
C GLY A 75 4.77 -0.76 0.05
N GLU A 76 5.70 -1.63 -0.32
CA GLU A 76 7.02 -1.19 -0.78
C GLU A 76 7.02 -1.07 -2.30
N LEU A 77 7.91 -0.22 -2.83
CA LEU A 77 8.10 -0.07 -4.26
C LEU A 77 9.50 -0.54 -4.62
N SER A 78 9.59 -1.33 -5.70
CA SER A 78 10.84 -1.49 -6.41
C SER A 78 11.25 -0.17 -7.08
N LEU A 79 12.46 -0.11 -7.64
CA LEU A 79 12.83 1.00 -8.52
C LEU A 79 12.02 1.01 -9.82
N GLY A 80 11.49 -0.13 -10.28
CA GLY A 80 10.70 -0.25 -11.51
C GLY A 80 9.27 0.25 -11.36
N GLY A 81 8.75 0.33 -10.13
CA GLY A 81 7.35 0.67 -9.85
C GLY A 81 6.49 -0.53 -9.44
N GLU A 82 7.05 -1.74 -9.45
CA GLU A 82 6.38 -2.93 -8.91
C GLU A 82 6.15 -2.78 -7.40
N LEU A 83 4.94 -3.15 -6.96
CA LEU A 83 4.60 -3.26 -5.54
C LEU A 83 5.19 -4.55 -4.99
N ARG A 84 5.87 -4.45 -3.84
CA ARG A 84 6.45 -5.59 -3.13
C ARG A 84 5.73 -5.83 -1.82
N SER A 85 5.67 -7.10 -1.43
CA SER A 85 5.05 -7.54 -0.18
C SER A 85 5.62 -6.80 1.03
N VAL A 86 4.75 -6.49 1.99
CA VAL A 86 5.09 -5.88 3.28
C VAL A 86 4.70 -6.79 4.42
N ASN A 87 5.38 -6.63 5.55
CA ASN A 87 4.93 -7.20 6.82
C ASN A 87 3.87 -6.30 7.47
N GLY A 88 2.94 -6.92 8.20
CA GLY A 88 1.93 -6.19 8.98
C GLY A 88 0.75 -5.68 8.15
N VAL A 89 0.37 -6.39 7.08
CA VAL A 89 -0.82 -6.04 6.30
C VAL A 89 -2.12 -6.25 7.10
N LEU A 90 -2.18 -7.29 7.96
CA LEU A 90 -3.35 -7.59 8.79
C LEU A 90 -3.84 -6.42 9.66
N PRO A 91 -3.01 -5.82 10.54
CA PRO A 91 -3.47 -4.70 11.36
C PRO A 91 -3.88 -3.48 10.52
N VAL A 92 -3.28 -3.28 9.35
CA VAL A 92 -3.66 -2.18 8.44
C VAL A 92 -4.99 -2.46 7.75
N ALA A 93 -5.23 -3.70 7.28
CA ALA A 93 -6.51 -4.12 6.73
C ALA A 93 -7.63 -4.02 7.77
N LEU A 94 -7.36 -4.38 9.03
CA LEU A 94 -8.29 -4.21 10.14
C LEU A 94 -8.67 -2.74 10.33
N GLN A 95 -7.67 -1.86 10.39
CA GLN A 95 -7.91 -0.42 10.55
C GLN A 95 -8.64 0.19 9.35
N ALA A 96 -8.32 -0.22 8.13
CA ALA A 96 -8.97 0.23 6.91
C ALA A 96 -10.46 -0.15 6.89
N ARG A 97 -10.79 -1.38 7.34
CA ARG A 97 -12.18 -1.83 7.55
C ARG A 97 -12.91 -0.94 8.55
N GLU A 98 -12.34 -0.72 9.74
CA GLU A 98 -12.96 0.12 10.77
C GLU A 98 -13.17 1.57 10.29
N ALA A 99 -12.24 2.08 9.47
CA ALA A 99 -12.36 3.39 8.85
C ALA A 99 -13.33 3.43 7.65
N GLN A 100 -13.81 2.26 7.19
CA GLN A 100 -14.61 2.11 5.97
C GLN A 100 -13.94 2.70 4.72
N ARG A 101 -12.63 2.50 4.60
CA ARG A 101 -11.81 3.01 3.49
C ARG A 101 -11.17 1.84 2.76
N PRO A 102 -11.28 1.76 1.41
CA PRO A 102 -10.64 0.68 0.67
C PRO A 102 -9.12 0.77 0.78
N LEU A 103 -8.45 -0.39 0.86
CA LEU A 103 -7.00 -0.49 1.06
C LEU A 103 -6.29 -0.87 -0.23
N PHE A 104 -5.40 -0.02 -0.73
CA PHE A 104 -4.40 -0.43 -1.71
C PHE A 104 -3.28 -1.21 -1.04
N LEU A 105 -2.93 -2.37 -1.59
CA LEU A 105 -1.91 -3.27 -1.06
C LEU A 105 -1.22 -4.06 -2.18
N PRO A 106 -0.02 -4.62 -1.93
CA PRO A 106 0.63 -5.51 -2.88
C PRO A 106 -0.23 -6.76 -3.13
N LEU A 107 -0.29 -7.22 -4.38
CA LEU A 107 -1.01 -8.44 -4.74
C LEU A 107 -0.57 -9.65 -3.89
N GLU A 108 0.72 -9.76 -3.59
CA GLU A 108 1.28 -10.83 -2.76
C GLU A 108 0.72 -10.85 -1.32
N ASN A 109 0.30 -9.70 -0.79
CA ASN A 109 -0.31 -9.62 0.54
C ASN A 109 -1.83 -9.87 0.53
N SER A 110 -2.45 -10.02 -0.64
CA SER A 110 -3.92 -10.10 -0.77
C SER A 110 -4.53 -11.25 0.02
N GLN A 111 -3.92 -12.44 -0.01
CA GLN A 111 -4.42 -13.62 0.70
C GLN A 111 -4.40 -13.44 2.22
N GLU A 112 -3.33 -12.85 2.75
CA GLU A 112 -3.21 -12.59 4.19
C GLU A 112 -4.21 -11.50 4.61
N ALA A 113 -4.30 -10.40 3.86
CA ALA A 113 -5.24 -9.32 4.15
C ALA A 113 -6.70 -9.77 4.08
N ALA A 114 -7.03 -10.71 3.18
CA ALA A 114 -8.37 -11.27 3.02
C ALA A 114 -8.89 -12.03 4.25
N LEU A 115 -8.03 -12.38 5.22
CA LEU A 115 -8.45 -12.90 6.52
C LEU A 115 -9.27 -11.86 7.32
N VAL A 116 -9.08 -10.57 7.04
CA VAL A 116 -9.93 -9.50 7.57
C VAL A 116 -11.21 -9.44 6.75
N GLN A 117 -12.21 -10.22 7.19
CA GLN A 117 -13.53 -10.22 6.55
C GLN A 117 -14.11 -8.80 6.47
N GLN A 118 -14.84 -8.52 5.39
CA GLN A 118 -15.51 -7.24 5.09
C GLN A 118 -14.56 -6.06 4.87
N ALA A 119 -13.24 -6.24 4.86
CA ALA A 119 -12.32 -5.23 4.37
C ALA A 119 -12.44 -5.12 2.85
N GLU A 120 -12.54 -3.89 2.33
CA GLU A 120 -12.44 -3.64 0.89
C GLU A 120 -10.97 -3.55 0.50
N LEU A 121 -10.45 -4.57 -0.17
CA LEU A 121 -9.04 -4.73 -0.49
C LEU A 121 -8.84 -4.56 -1.99
N LEU A 122 -7.92 -3.70 -2.40
CA LEU A 122 -7.60 -3.38 -3.79
C LEU A 122 -6.15 -3.78 -4.09
N PRO A 123 -5.88 -5.06 -4.34
CA PRO A 123 -4.54 -5.54 -4.64
C PRO A 123 -4.02 -4.96 -5.97
N ALA A 124 -2.77 -4.52 -5.99
CA ALA A 124 -2.10 -4.01 -7.17
C ALA A 124 -0.71 -4.65 -7.34
N GLN A 125 -0.25 -4.76 -8.59
CA GLN A 125 1.08 -5.26 -8.91
C GLN A 125 2.05 -4.12 -9.21
N HIS A 126 1.54 -2.99 -9.69
CA HIS A 126 2.37 -1.86 -10.11
C HIS A 126 1.77 -0.51 -9.70
N LEU A 127 2.62 0.50 -9.48
CA LEU A 127 2.23 1.87 -9.14
C LEU A 127 1.25 2.46 -10.17
N THR A 128 1.43 2.12 -11.45
CA THR A 128 0.56 2.54 -12.54
C THR A 128 -0.87 2.03 -12.40
N ASP A 129 -1.08 0.84 -11.81
CA ASP A 129 -2.42 0.26 -11.65
C ASP A 129 -3.26 1.11 -10.68
N ILE A 130 -2.63 1.54 -9.58
CA ILE A 130 -3.25 2.42 -8.58
C ILE A 130 -3.52 3.80 -9.19
N CYS A 131 -2.55 4.35 -9.92
CA CYS A 131 -2.73 5.66 -10.56
C CYS A 131 -3.83 5.63 -11.63
N ALA A 132 -3.95 4.54 -12.39
CA ALA A 132 -5.03 4.33 -13.35
C ALA A 132 -6.40 4.21 -12.66
N HIS A 133 -6.47 3.53 -11.50
CA HIS A 133 -7.67 3.46 -10.67
C HIS A 133 -8.12 4.84 -10.20
N LEU A 134 -7.19 5.62 -9.64
CA LEU A 134 -7.47 6.95 -9.08
C LEU A 134 -7.87 7.96 -10.16
N ASN A 135 -7.27 7.87 -11.35
CA ASN A 135 -7.65 8.70 -12.49
C ASN A 135 -8.92 8.21 -13.23
N GLY A 136 -9.47 7.06 -12.85
CA GLY A 136 -10.68 6.50 -13.47
C GLY A 136 -10.45 5.85 -14.84
N PHE A 137 -9.21 5.58 -15.23
CA PHE A 137 -8.89 4.90 -16.49
C PHE A 137 -9.12 3.39 -16.43
N HIS A 138 -8.77 2.76 -15.32
CA HIS A 138 -8.94 1.32 -15.12
C HIS A 138 -9.17 1.02 -13.64
N LYS A 139 -10.30 0.38 -13.30
CA LYS A 139 -10.61 0.04 -11.92
C LYS A 139 -9.95 -1.28 -11.54
N LEU A 140 -9.16 -1.24 -10.47
CA LEU A 140 -8.68 -2.43 -9.76
C LEU A 140 -9.84 -3.30 -9.27
N ASP A 141 -9.69 -4.61 -9.41
CA ASP A 141 -10.60 -5.60 -8.85
C ASP A 141 -10.40 -5.73 -7.34
N ALA A 142 -11.49 -5.85 -6.60
CA ALA A 142 -11.42 -6.12 -5.17
C ALA A 142 -10.97 -7.56 -4.92
N ALA A 143 -10.13 -7.78 -3.90
CA ALA A 143 -9.79 -9.13 -3.48
C ALA A 143 -11.04 -9.82 -2.95
N ILE A 144 -11.39 -10.96 -3.55
CA ILE A 144 -12.47 -11.80 -3.07
C ILE A 144 -11.93 -12.58 -1.86
N PRO A 145 -12.55 -12.50 -0.68
CA PRO A 145 -12.13 -13.33 0.44
C PRO A 145 -12.24 -14.81 0.06
N ALA A 146 -11.21 -15.59 0.39
CA ALA A 146 -11.24 -17.03 0.15
C ALA A 146 -12.47 -17.63 0.85
N PRO A 147 -13.21 -18.56 0.22
CA PRO A 147 -14.32 -19.23 0.87
C PRO A 147 -13.83 -19.88 2.16
N GLU A 148 -14.60 -19.75 3.24
CA GLU A 148 -14.30 -20.38 4.53
C GLU A 148 -13.91 -21.84 4.29
N ALA A 149 -12.69 -22.21 4.65
CA ALA A 149 -12.33 -23.61 4.78
C ALA A 149 -13.20 -24.15 5.91
N THR A 150 -14.31 -24.77 5.55
CA THR A 150 -15.12 -25.59 6.45
C THR A 150 -14.15 -26.55 7.11
N HIS A 151 -13.83 -26.29 8.39
CA HIS A 151 -13.18 -27.29 9.22
C HIS A 151 -14.19 -28.42 9.33
N SER A 152 -14.05 -29.43 8.46
CA SER A 152 -14.69 -30.71 8.66
C SER A 152 -14.00 -31.34 9.86
N ASP A 153 -14.53 -31.07 11.05
CA ASP A 153 -14.36 -31.95 12.20
C ASP A 153 -15.02 -33.30 11.84
N SER A 154 -14.31 -34.11 11.08
CA SER A 154 -14.59 -35.54 10.94
C SER A 154 -13.31 -36.29 11.18
N ASP A 155 -13.03 -36.58 12.45
CA ASP A 155 -12.47 -37.85 12.88
C ASP A 155 -12.57 -37.93 14.40
N ALA A 156 -13.79 -38.18 14.88
CA ALA A 156 -13.96 -38.90 16.13
C ALA A 156 -13.79 -40.40 15.79
N PRO A 157 -12.87 -41.13 16.45
CA PRO A 157 -12.77 -42.56 16.22
C PRO A 157 -14.02 -43.26 16.75
N ASP A 158 -14.63 -44.11 15.93
CA ASP A 158 -15.64 -45.06 16.37
C ASP A 158 -15.05 -46.00 17.42
N PHE A 159 -15.87 -46.30 18.43
CA PHE A 159 -15.66 -47.13 19.63
C PHE A 159 -14.71 -48.33 19.53
#